data_AF-A0A957NU34-F1
#
_entry.id   AF-A0A957NU34-F1
#
_cell.length_a   1.000
_cell.length_b   1.000
_cell.length_c   1.000
_cell.angle_alpha   90.00
_cell.angle_beta   90.00
_cell.angle_gamma   90.00
#
_symmetry.space_group_name_H-M   'P 1'
#
loop_
_entity.id
_entity.type
_entity.pdbx_description
1 polymer ?
#
loop_
_entity_poly.entity_id
_entity_poly.type
_entity_poly.pdbx_seq_one_letter_code
_entity_poly.pdbx_strand_id
1 'polypeptide(L)'
;MSTYILRRLLQGIPTFFGVTIIAFLLMLSAPGDPIELIAFNPTRADPMATEILRRKLGLDQPPVMQYIYWLIGNDWTRVDTDGDGQVDSYGERRGLLRGDLGQSLKHR
;
A
#
# COMPACT_ATOMS: atom_id res chain seq x y z
N MET A 1 15.34 26.76 -21.48
CA MET A 1 15.87 25.45 -21.06
C MET A 1 15.09 24.85 -19.88
N SER A 2 14.86 25.58 -18.78
CA SER A 2 14.06 25.11 -17.64
C SER A 2 12.62 24.69 -17.98
N THR A 3 11.93 25.46 -18.83
CA THR A 3 10.57 25.16 -19.30
C THR A 3 10.48 23.86 -20.11
N TYR A 4 11.54 23.53 -20.87
CA TYR A 4 11.60 22.28 -21.64
C TYR A 4 11.80 21.06 -20.73
N ILE A 5 12.67 21.19 -19.72
CA ILE A 5 12.90 20.16 -18.70
C ILE A 5 11.61 19.90 -17.90
N LEU A 6 10.92 20.96 -17.47
CA LEU A 6 9.66 20.84 -16.72
C LEU A 6 8.56 20.17 -17.53
N ARG A 7 8.44 20.52 -18.82
CA ARG A 7 7.46 19.91 -19.74
C ARG A 7 7.76 18.42 -19.97
N ARG A 8 9.03 18.04 -20.05
CA ARG A 8 9.45 16.65 -20.22
C ARG A 8 9.25 15.81 -18.94
N LEU A 9 9.47 16.39 -17.77
CA LEU A 9 9.11 15.78 -16.49
C LEU A 9 7.60 15.58 -16.37
N LEU A 10 6.80 16.60 -16.69
CA LEU A 10 5.34 16.53 -16.70
C LEU A 10 4.81 15.47 -17.67
N GLN A 11 5.44 15.29 -18.83
CA GLN A 11 5.11 14.22 -19.79
C GLN A 11 5.54 12.82 -19.30
N GLY A 12 6.54 12.72 -18.43
CA GLY A 12 6.97 11.46 -17.82
C GLY A 12 6.02 10.96 -16.73
N ILE A 13 5.35 11.87 -16.01
CA ILE A 13 4.38 11.55 -14.94
C ILE A 13 3.28 10.58 -15.42
N PRO A 14 2.54 10.82 -16.53
CA PRO A 14 1.49 9.91 -16.95
C PRO A 14 2.02 8.53 -17.34
N THR A 15 3.20 8.44 -17.96
CA THR A 15 3.83 7.15 -18.28
C THR A 15 4.22 6.40 -17.01
N PHE A 16 4.82 7.10 -16.04
CA PHE A 16 5.16 6.53 -14.74
C PHE A 16 3.92 6.02 -14.00
N PHE A 17 2.86 6.84 -13.93
CA PHE A 17 1.58 6.43 -13.38
C PHE A 17 1.01 5.21 -14.10
N GLY A 18 1.03 5.19 -15.44
CA GLY A 18 0.58 4.05 -16.23
C GLY A 18 1.27 2.74 -15.84
N VAL A 19 2.60 2.75 -15.71
CA VAL A 19 3.37 1.56 -15.29
C VAL A 19 3.03 1.15 -13.86
N THR A 20 2.92 2.09 -12.93
CA THR A 20 2.56 1.77 -11.53
C THR A 20 1.14 1.21 -11.39
N ILE A 21 0.18 1.71 -12.19
CA ILE A 21 -1.19 1.19 -12.23
C ILE A 21 -1.18 -0.23 -12.77
N ILE A 22 -0.46 -0.50 -13.86
CA ILE A 22 -0.33 -1.85 -14.42
C ILE A 22 0.29 -2.79 -13.38
N ALA A 23 1.36 -2.38 -12.70
CA ALA A 23 1.98 -3.17 -11.64
C ALA A 23 1.01 -3.47 -10.48
N PHE A 24 0.22 -2.48 -10.06
CA PHE A 24 -0.79 -2.65 -9.03
C PHE A 24 -1.92 -3.59 -9.47
N LEU A 25 -2.40 -3.47 -10.72
CA LEU A 25 -3.41 -4.36 -11.28
C LEU A 25 -2.91 -5.80 -11.35
N LEU A 26 -1.65 -6.01 -11.72
CA LEU A 26 -1.02 -7.33 -11.70
C LEU A 26 -1.01 -7.90 -10.27
N MET A 27 -0.67 -7.08 -9.27
CA MET A 27 -0.71 -7.48 -7.86
C MET A 27 -2.13 -7.79 -7.39
N LEU A 28 -3.13 -7.00 -7.78
CA LEU A 28 -4.54 -7.23 -7.44
C LEU A 28 -5.11 -8.48 -8.14
N SER A 29 -4.61 -8.79 -9.33
CA SER A 29 -4.98 -10.00 -10.10
C SER A 29 -4.24 -11.26 -9.65
N ALA A 30 -3.21 -11.12 -8.81
CA ALA A 30 -2.45 -12.25 -8.33
C ALA A 30 -3.33 -13.11 -7.41
N PRO A 31 -3.43 -14.43 -7.66
CA PRO A 31 -4.20 -15.32 -6.79
C PRO A 31 -3.48 -15.50 -5.44
N GLY A 32 -4.07 -14.96 -4.37
CA GLY A 32 -3.61 -15.09 -2.98
C GLY A 32 -4.00 -13.88 -2.14
N ASP A 33 -4.46 -14.08 -0.89
CA ASP A 33 -4.72 -12.96 0.01
C ASP A 33 -3.37 -12.41 0.52
N PRO A 34 -3.07 -11.10 0.37
CA PRO A 34 -1.83 -10.53 0.89
C PRO A 34 -1.63 -10.77 2.40
N ILE A 35 -2.69 -11.04 3.15
CA ILE A 35 -2.62 -11.45 4.55
C ILE A 35 -2.02 -12.86 4.69
N GLU A 36 -2.34 -13.79 3.80
CA GLU A 36 -1.77 -15.15 3.80
C GLU A 36 -0.26 -15.13 3.50
N LEU A 37 0.20 -14.16 2.71
CA LEU A 37 1.62 -13.98 2.39
C LEU A 37 2.40 -13.31 3.54
N ILE A 38 1.76 -12.41 4.30
CA ILE A 38 2.37 -11.69 5.43
C ILE A 38 2.31 -12.54 6.71
N ALA A 39 1.21 -13.24 6.94
CA ALA A 39 1.07 -14.22 7.99
C ALA A 39 1.83 -15.48 7.58
N PHE A 40 3.16 -15.48 7.75
CA PHE A 40 4.09 -16.60 7.53
C PHE A 40 3.69 -17.95 8.19
N ASN A 41 2.56 -18.04 8.88
CA ASN A 41 1.95 -19.26 9.42
C ASN A 41 0.41 -19.22 9.32
N PRO A 42 -0.20 -19.74 8.24
CA PRO A 42 -1.66 -19.82 8.10
C PRO A 42 -2.32 -20.73 9.16
N THR A 43 -1.56 -21.59 9.84
CA THR A 43 -2.07 -22.58 10.80
C THR A 43 -2.30 -22.04 12.23
N ARG A 44 -1.93 -20.79 12.55
CA ARG A 44 -2.01 -20.24 13.92
C ARG A 44 -2.61 -18.83 14.04
N ALA A 45 -3.04 -18.22 12.94
CA ALA A 45 -3.60 -16.89 13.01
C ALA A 45 -5.05 -16.96 13.51
N ASP A 46 -5.29 -16.45 14.71
CA ASP A 46 -6.63 -16.19 15.25
C ASP A 46 -7.43 -15.35 14.24
N PRO A 47 -8.65 -15.77 13.82
CA PRO A 47 -9.48 -15.02 12.88
C PRO A 47 -9.62 -13.55 13.25
N MET A 48 -9.77 -13.23 14.53
CA MET A 48 -9.83 -11.83 15.00
C MET A 48 -8.52 -11.08 14.72
N ALA A 49 -7.37 -11.71 14.94
CA ALA A 49 -6.08 -11.10 14.65
C ALA A 49 -5.87 -10.86 13.16
N THR A 50 -6.36 -11.76 12.29
CA THR A 50 -6.27 -11.57 10.82
C THR A 50 -7.12 -10.41 10.33
N GLU A 51 -8.28 -10.19 10.93
CA GLU A 51 -9.20 -9.11 10.54
C GLU A 51 -8.69 -7.74 11.01
N ILE A 52 -8.14 -7.68 12.23
CA ILE A 52 -7.42 -6.50 12.73
C ILE A 52 -6.20 -6.21 11.83
N LEU A 53 -5.48 -7.25 11.40
CA LEU A 53 -4.35 -7.09 10.48
C LEU A 53 -4.82 -6.60 9.10
N ARG A 54 -5.94 -7.11 8.56
CA ARG A 54 -6.56 -6.64 7.31
C ARG A 54 -6.82 -5.13 7.34
N ARG A 55 -7.41 -4.66 8.44
CA ARG A 55 -7.69 -3.24 8.68
C ARG A 55 -6.42 -2.41 8.82
N LYS A 56 -5.46 -2.87 9.63
CA LYS A 56 -4.12 -2.25 9.77
C LYS A 56 -3.38 -2.09 8.44
N LEU A 57 -3.52 -3.07 7.55
CA LEU A 57 -2.90 -3.08 6.24
C LEU A 57 -3.66 -2.21 5.22
N GLY A 58 -4.85 -1.69 5.57
CA GLY A 58 -5.71 -0.92 4.69
C GLY A 58 -6.39 -1.76 3.61
N LEU A 59 -6.39 -3.09 3.75
CA LEU A 59 -6.97 -4.03 2.78
C LEU A 59 -8.49 -4.05 2.78
N ASP A 60 -9.11 -3.42 3.78
CA ASP A 60 -10.55 -3.18 3.87
C ASP A 60 -11.00 -1.97 3.02
N GLN A 61 -10.06 -1.09 2.63
CA GLN A 61 -10.39 0.11 1.88
C GLN A 61 -10.59 -0.16 0.37
N PRO A 62 -11.28 0.74 -0.36
CA PRO A 62 -11.44 0.61 -1.80
C PRO A 62 -10.09 0.44 -2.52
N PRO A 63 -10.03 -0.28 -3.64
CA PRO A 63 -8.77 -0.59 -4.34
C PRO A 63 -8.00 0.68 -4.76
N VAL A 64 -8.70 1.79 -4.99
CA VAL A 64 -8.09 3.10 -5.25
C VAL A 64 -7.28 3.59 -4.04
N MET A 65 -7.82 3.48 -2.82
CA MET A 65 -7.09 3.86 -1.61
C MET A 65 -5.92 2.93 -1.33
N GLN A 66 -6.08 1.62 -1.57
CA GLN A 66 -4.98 0.66 -1.45
C GLN A 66 -3.81 1.01 -2.37
N TYR A 67 -4.09 1.41 -3.61
CA TYR A 67 -3.07 1.89 -4.55
C TYR A 67 -2.36 3.15 -4.04
N ILE A 68 -3.11 4.11 -3.51
CA ILE A 68 -2.53 5.35 -2.97
C ILE A 68 -1.65 5.05 -1.75
N TYR A 69 -2.11 4.22 -0.82
CA TYR A 69 -1.33 3.81 0.35
C TYR A 69 -0.07 3.05 -0.02
N TRP A 70 -0.13 2.20 -1.04
CA TRP A 70 1.01 1.49 -1.56
C TRP A 70 2.01 2.43 -2.25
N LEU A 71 1.53 3.35 -3.08
CA LEU A 71 2.37 4.23 -3.90
C LEU A 71 2.99 5.37 -3.09
N ILE A 72 2.18 6.09 -2.29
CA ILE A 72 2.56 7.34 -1.62
C ILE A 72 2.85 7.13 -0.13
N GLY A 73 2.29 6.07 0.47
CA GLY A 73 2.29 5.81 1.90
C GLY A 73 0.92 6.03 2.51
N ASN A 74 0.72 5.57 3.74
CA ASN A 74 -0.46 5.84 4.54
C ASN A 74 -0.15 6.73 5.75
N ASP A 75 1.09 7.23 5.86
CA ASP A 75 1.59 8.08 6.95
C ASP A 75 0.85 9.42 7.10
N TRP A 76 0.24 9.89 6.01
CA TRP A 76 -0.55 11.11 5.98
C TRP A 76 -2.04 10.88 6.31
N THR A 77 -2.50 9.63 6.30
CA THR A 77 -3.89 9.27 6.62
C THR A 77 -4.02 8.65 8.00
N ARG A 78 -5.10 9.02 8.69
CA ARG A 78 -5.52 8.28 9.88
C ARG A 78 -6.34 7.07 9.42
N VAL A 79 -6.07 5.90 9.98
CA VAL A 79 -6.74 4.64 9.65
C VAL A 79 -7.29 4.03 10.94
N ASP A 80 -8.55 3.63 10.88
CA ASP A 80 -9.18 2.84 11.94
C ASP A 80 -8.45 1.49 12.03
N THR A 81 -7.83 1.26 13.19
CA THR A 81 -6.84 0.21 13.39
C THR A 81 -7.37 -0.96 14.23
N ASP A 82 -8.35 -0.69 15.09
CA ASP A 82 -9.01 -1.63 15.99
C ASP A 82 -10.46 -1.92 15.57
N GLY A 83 -11.03 -1.12 14.67
CA GLY A 83 -12.32 -1.36 14.02
C GLY A 83 -13.51 -0.99 14.89
N ASP A 84 -13.35 -0.01 15.76
CA ASP A 84 -14.43 0.56 16.57
C ASP A 84 -15.22 1.65 15.80
N GLY A 85 -14.80 1.96 14.57
CA GLY A 85 -15.39 3.01 13.73
C GLY A 85 -14.79 4.40 13.96
N GLN A 86 -13.79 4.53 14.82
CA GLN A 86 -13.04 5.76 15.07
C GLN A 86 -11.66 5.70 14.43
N VAL A 87 -11.16 6.87 14.06
CA VAL A 87 -9.90 6.98 13.32
C VAL A 87 -8.76 7.28 14.29
N ASP A 88 -8.14 6.21 14.77
CA ASP A 88 -7.33 6.27 15.99
C ASP A 88 -5.82 6.44 15.76
N SER A 89 -5.29 5.98 14.64
CA SER A 89 -3.83 5.97 14.39
C SER A 89 -3.45 6.44 13.00
N TYR A 90 -2.34 7.17 12.89
CA TYR A 90 -1.71 7.46 11.61
C TYR A 90 -1.08 6.18 11.04
N GLY A 91 -1.08 6.04 9.72
CA GLY A 91 -0.35 4.96 9.08
C GLY A 91 1.16 5.04 9.32
N GLU A 92 1.83 3.90 9.26
CA GLU A 92 3.30 3.85 9.48
C GLU A 92 4.11 3.71 8.18
N ARG A 93 3.44 3.50 7.04
CA ARG A 93 4.06 3.19 5.75
C ARG A 93 4.35 4.46 4.99
N ARG A 94 5.57 4.59 4.49
CA ARG A 94 6.02 5.74 3.69
C ARG A 94 5.77 5.56 2.18
N GLY A 95 5.42 4.36 1.74
CA GLY A 95 5.08 4.05 0.36
C GLY A 95 6.26 3.98 -0.64
N LEU A 96 5.99 3.38 -1.79
CA LEU A 96 6.99 3.05 -2.81
C LEU A 96 7.76 4.30 -3.30
N LEU A 97 7.05 5.41 -3.53
CA LEU A 97 7.65 6.66 -4.01
C LEU A 97 8.66 7.27 -3.03
N ARG A 98 8.58 6.91 -1.75
CA ARG A 98 9.51 7.37 -0.72
C ARG A 98 10.57 6.32 -0.37
N GLY A 99 10.72 5.29 -1.22
CA GLY A 99 11.68 4.21 -1.04
C GLY A 99 11.28 3.17 0.01
N ASP A 100 10.02 3.16 0.44
CA ASP A 100 9.50 2.12 1.33
C ASP A 100 9.09 0.90 0.52
N LEU A 101 10.02 -0.05 0.44
CA LEU A 101 9.81 -1.35 -0.22
C LEU A 101 9.21 -2.38 0.75
N GLY A 102 8.73 -1.94 1.91
CA GLY A 102 8.18 -2.78 2.96
C GLY A 102 9.26 -3.48 3.81
N GLN A 103 8.80 -4.41 4.64
CA GLN A 103 9.65 -5.12 5.60
C GLN A 103 10.47 -6.27 4.98
N SER A 104 10.21 -6.64 3.72
CA SER A 104 10.87 -7.77 3.04
C SER A 104 12.36 -7.54 2.76
N LEU A 105 12.78 -6.29 2.56
CA LEU A 105 14.18 -5.94 2.30
C LEU A 105 14.97 -5.53 3.55
N LYS A 106 14.29 -5.30 4.69
CA LYS A 106 14.94 -4.86 5.94
C LYS A 106 15.59 -6.00 6.74
N HIS A 107 15.25 -7.26 6.46
CA HIS A 107 15.69 -8.43 7.24
C HIS A 107 16.59 -9.40 6.43
N ARG A 108 17.40 -8.90 5.50
CA ARG A 108 18.33 -9.74 4.71
C ARG A 108 19.77 -9.62 5.18
#